data_AF-A0A7K7NDB3-F1
#
_entry.id   AF-A0A7K7NDB3-F1
#
_cell.length_a   1.000
_cell.length_b   1.000
_cell.length_c   1.000
_cell.angle_alpha   90.00
_cell.angle_beta   90.00
_cell.angle_gamma   90.00
#
_symmetry.space_group_name_H-M   'P 1'
#
loop_
_entity.id
_entity.type
_entity.pdbx_description
1 polymer ?
#
loop_
_entity_poly.entity_id
_entity_poly.type
_entity_poly.pdbx_seq_one_letter_code
_entity_poly.pdbx_strand_id
1 'polypeptide(L)'
;MFRSKRSGLVRRLWRSRREPGGPQPDPPSAASAAAAAAAGVLLPGPDGAADGGSPERRGREARSRLLLLEQELKAVTYSLLKRLKERSLDSLLEAVESRGGMPSGCVLVARTEVRLGGQAAPPHLLLGKLFRWPDLQHPAELKPLCECQSFGVADGPTVCCNPYHFSRLC
;
A
#
# COMPACT_ATOMS: atom_id res chain seq x y z
N MET A 1 25.95 -24.04 3.37
CA MET A 1 25.75 -22.79 2.60
C MET A 1 25.50 -21.63 3.56
N PHE A 2 26.43 -20.68 3.69
CA PHE A 2 26.22 -19.47 4.49
C PHE A 2 25.27 -18.52 3.77
N ARG A 3 24.12 -18.23 4.39
CA ARG A 3 23.19 -17.19 3.90
C ARG A 3 23.80 -15.83 4.23
N SER A 4 24.06 -15.00 3.22
CA SER A 4 24.58 -13.63 3.42
C SER A 4 23.67 -12.83 4.36
N LYS A 5 24.24 -12.01 5.25
CA LYS A 5 23.50 -11.14 6.19
C LYS A 5 22.39 -10.37 5.48
N ARG A 6 22.72 -9.76 4.33
CA ARG A 6 21.78 -9.09 3.43
C ARG A 6 20.55 -9.93 3.06
N SER A 7 20.74 -11.20 2.71
CA SER A 7 19.63 -12.12 2.39
C SER A 7 18.75 -12.42 3.61
N GLY A 8 19.33 -12.38 4.82
CA GLY A 8 18.61 -12.49 6.09
C GLY A 8 17.72 -11.28 6.34
N LEU A 9 18.24 -10.07 6.15
CA LEU A 9 17.49 -8.82 6.33
C LEU A 9 16.30 -8.73 5.39
N VAL A 10 16.50 -8.97 4.09
CA VAL A 10 15.41 -8.95 3.12
C VAL A 10 14.32 -9.96 3.49
N ARG A 11 14.69 -11.16 3.97
CA ARG A 11 13.72 -12.17 4.39
C ARG A 11 12.98 -11.78 5.67
N ARG A 12 13.64 -11.13 6.63
CA ARG A 12 12.98 -10.61 7.85
C ARG A 12 12.00 -9.51 7.49
N LEU A 13 12.42 -8.51 6.71
CA LEU A 13 11.55 -7.48 6.13
C LEU A 13 10.38 -8.10 5.36
N TRP A 14 10.61 -9.22 4.66
CA TRP A 14 9.54 -9.94 3.96
C TRP A 14 8.49 -10.54 4.88
N ARG A 15 8.89 -11.06 6.03
CA ARG A 15 7.95 -11.60 7.02
C ARG A 15 7.18 -10.53 7.78
N SER A 16 7.73 -9.32 7.90
CA SER A 16 7.06 -8.20 8.58
C SER A 16 6.05 -7.45 7.71
N ARG A 17 5.75 -7.96 6.50
CA ARG A 17 4.70 -7.41 5.62
C ARG A 17 3.33 -7.58 6.26
N ARG A 18 2.40 -6.67 5.97
CA ARG A 18 1.01 -6.84 6.40
C ARG A 18 0.32 -7.83 5.45
N GLU A 19 -0.40 -8.78 6.02
CA GLU A 19 -1.34 -9.59 5.24
C GLU A 19 -2.57 -8.74 4.90
N PRO A 20 -3.06 -8.78 3.65
CA PRO A 20 -4.30 -8.13 3.26
C PRO A 20 -5.45 -8.76 4.07
N GLY A 21 -6.13 -7.96 4.89
CA GLY A 21 -7.22 -8.43 5.76
C GLY A 21 -6.91 -8.53 7.26
N GLY A 22 -5.76 -8.02 7.73
CA GLY A 22 -5.56 -7.83 9.18
C GLY A 22 -6.62 -6.89 9.78
N PRO A 23 -7.08 -7.12 11.02
CA PRO A 23 -8.19 -6.36 11.61
C PRO A 23 -7.89 -4.86 11.57
N GLN A 24 -8.78 -4.11 10.90
CA GLN A 24 -8.88 -2.68 11.14
C GLN A 24 -9.47 -2.52 12.54
N PRO A 25 -8.93 -1.65 13.42
CA PRO A 25 -9.70 -1.22 14.56
C PRO A 25 -10.97 -0.57 14.01
N ASP A 26 -12.12 -1.15 14.32
CA ASP A 26 -13.42 -0.66 13.89
C ASP A 26 -13.51 0.85 14.15
N PRO A 27 -13.99 1.67 13.20
CA PRO A 27 -14.35 3.04 13.51
C PRO A 27 -15.43 3.02 14.61
N PRO A 28 -15.38 3.95 15.59
CA PRO A 28 -16.40 3.99 16.63
C PRO A 28 -17.78 4.15 15.97
N SER A 29 -18.63 3.15 16.20
CA SER A 29 -20.02 3.11 15.77
C SER A 29 -20.77 4.35 16.26
N ALA A 30 -20.92 5.35 15.39
CA ALA A 30 -21.92 6.38 15.54
C ALA A 30 -23.25 5.84 14.97
N ALA A 31 -24.12 5.43 15.89
CA ALA A 31 -25.49 5.10 15.57
C ALA A 31 -26.29 6.36 15.19
N SER A 32 -27.26 6.14 14.29
CA SER A 32 -28.53 6.86 14.10
C SER A 32 -28.58 8.17 13.29
N ALA A 33 -29.27 8.09 12.15
CA ALA A 33 -30.42 8.91 11.76
C ALA A 33 -30.91 8.38 10.39
N ALA A 34 -32.01 7.64 10.28
CA ALA A 34 -33.42 8.02 10.35
C ALA A 34 -34.05 8.08 8.94
N ALA A 35 -35.30 7.60 8.88
CA ALA A 35 -36.07 7.15 7.74
C ALA A 35 -36.72 8.25 6.87
N ALA A 36 -37.12 7.85 5.64
CA ALA A 36 -38.35 8.24 4.89
C ALA A 36 -38.15 7.81 3.42
N ALA A 37 -39.10 7.37 2.60
CA ALA A 37 -40.54 7.12 2.70
C ALA A 37 -40.95 6.22 1.50
N ALA A 38 -42.24 5.89 1.46
CA ALA A 38 -42.86 4.80 0.73
C ALA A 38 -43.17 5.04 -0.77
N ALA A 39 -43.68 3.95 -1.36
CA ALA A 39 -44.64 3.83 -2.47
C ALA A 39 -44.08 3.71 -3.90
N GLY A 40 -44.64 2.72 -4.62
CA GLY A 40 -44.62 2.69 -6.09
C GLY A 40 -44.25 1.33 -6.68
N VAL A 41 -45.25 0.45 -6.80
CA VAL A 41 -45.23 -0.63 -7.79
C VAL A 41 -45.04 -0.02 -9.17
N LEU A 42 -44.09 -0.51 -9.98
CA LEU A 42 -44.27 -0.66 -11.43
C LEU A 42 -43.29 -1.71 -11.97
N LEU A 43 -43.83 -2.65 -12.74
CA LEU A 43 -43.14 -3.71 -13.48
C LEU A 43 -42.32 -3.11 -14.63
N PRO A 44 -41.13 -3.63 -14.97
CA PRO A 44 -40.52 -3.36 -16.27
C PRO A 44 -40.95 -4.42 -17.30
N GLY A 45 -41.45 -3.95 -18.45
CA GLY A 45 -41.68 -4.78 -19.63
C GLY A 45 -40.36 -5.25 -20.28
N PRO A 46 -40.41 -6.28 -21.14
CA PRO A 46 -39.22 -6.83 -21.77
C PRO A 46 -39.00 -6.14 -23.12
N ASP A 47 -37.89 -5.43 -23.32
CA ASP A 47 -37.25 -5.26 -24.63
C ASP A 47 -35.94 -4.45 -24.44
N GLY A 48 -34.81 -5.11 -24.67
CA GLY A 48 -33.51 -4.45 -24.64
C GLY A 48 -32.39 -5.42 -24.29
N ALA A 49 -31.79 -6.02 -25.31
CA ALA A 49 -30.62 -6.89 -25.19
C ALA A 49 -29.48 -6.17 -24.47
N ALA A 50 -29.23 -6.55 -23.21
CA ALA A 50 -28.08 -6.12 -22.44
C ALA A 50 -27.20 -7.34 -22.16
N ASP A 51 -26.00 -7.29 -22.72
CA ASP A 51 -24.92 -8.28 -22.59
C ASP A 51 -24.77 -8.78 -21.15
N GLY A 52 -25.16 -10.04 -20.95
CA GLY A 52 -25.35 -10.70 -19.65
C GLY A 52 -24.04 -11.06 -18.97
N GLY A 53 -23.36 -10.08 -18.40
CA GLY A 53 -22.36 -10.32 -17.36
C GLY A 53 -23.03 -10.57 -16.01
N SER A 54 -23.33 -11.83 -15.68
CA SER A 54 -23.88 -12.21 -14.37
C SER A 54 -23.03 -11.61 -13.22
N PRO A 55 -23.62 -11.03 -12.15
CA PRO A 55 -22.89 -10.30 -11.11
C PRO A 55 -21.80 -11.13 -10.44
N GLU A 56 -21.99 -12.44 -10.36
CA GLU A 56 -21.00 -13.39 -9.85
C GLU A 56 -19.72 -13.46 -10.69
N ARG A 57 -19.84 -13.34 -12.03
CA ARG A 57 -18.71 -13.33 -12.95
C ARG A 57 -17.90 -12.03 -12.81
N ARG A 58 -18.59 -10.89 -12.65
CA ARG A 58 -17.97 -9.58 -12.42
C ARG A 58 -17.22 -9.54 -11.08
N GLY A 59 -17.82 -10.10 -10.03
CA GLY A 59 -17.19 -10.21 -8.71
C GLY A 59 -15.93 -11.09 -8.74
N ARG A 60 -15.96 -12.19 -9.49
CA ARG A 60 -14.79 -13.06 -9.69
C ARG A 60 -13.65 -12.34 -10.41
N GLU A 61 -13.96 -11.61 -11.48
CA GLU A 61 -12.97 -10.83 -12.24
C GLU A 61 -12.34 -9.71 -11.39
N ALA A 62 -13.13 -9.00 -10.59
CA ALA A 62 -12.63 -7.98 -9.68
C ALA A 62 -11.66 -8.56 -8.65
N ARG A 63 -12.03 -9.71 -8.04
CA ARG A 63 -11.15 -10.44 -7.12
C ARG A 63 -9.85 -10.88 -7.79
N SER A 64 -9.92 -11.42 -9.01
CA SER A 64 -8.73 -11.80 -9.77
C SER A 64 -7.81 -10.61 -10.06
N ARG A 65 -8.37 -9.44 -10.43
CA ARG A 65 -7.57 -8.22 -10.66
C ARG A 65 -6.88 -7.74 -9.38
N LEU A 66 -7.57 -7.81 -8.25
CA LEU A 66 -7.01 -7.42 -6.96
C LEU A 66 -5.82 -8.32 -6.58
N LEU A 67 -5.95 -9.64 -6.74
CA LEU A 67 -4.86 -10.59 -6.49
C LEU A 67 -3.64 -10.36 -7.41
N LEU A 68 -3.88 -9.99 -8.68
CA LEU A 68 -2.79 -9.67 -9.61
C LEU A 68 -2.04 -8.40 -9.18
N LEU A 69 -2.77 -7.36 -8.78
CA LEU A 69 -2.16 -6.12 -8.26
C LEU A 69 -1.36 -6.37 -6.99
N GLU A 70 -1.85 -7.23 -6.09
CA GLU A 70 -1.11 -7.63 -4.89
C GLU A 70 0.18 -8.39 -5.24
N GLN A 71 0.12 -9.29 -6.22
CA GLN A 71 1.29 -10.03 -6.69
C GLN A 71 2.31 -9.09 -7.32
N GLU A 72 1.87 -8.12 -8.13
CA GLU A 72 2.73 -7.09 -8.72
C GLU A 72 3.37 -6.21 -7.62
N LEU A 73 2.58 -5.73 -6.65
CA LEU A 73 3.08 -4.97 -5.49
C LEU A 73 4.18 -5.74 -4.76
N LYS A 74 3.95 -7.03 -4.49
CA LYS A 74 4.94 -7.90 -3.86
C LYS A 74 6.21 -7.96 -4.74
N ALA A 75 6.09 -8.31 -6.01
CA ALA A 75 7.24 -8.48 -6.91
C ALA A 75 8.08 -7.20 -7.07
N VAL A 76 7.44 -6.06 -7.30
CA VAL A 76 8.10 -4.76 -7.46
C VAL A 76 8.78 -4.35 -6.16
N THR A 77 8.09 -4.49 -5.02
CA THR A 77 8.68 -4.14 -3.73
C THR A 77 9.85 -5.05 -3.37
N TYR A 78 9.79 -6.34 -3.72
CA TYR A 78 10.91 -7.26 -3.51
C TYR A 78 12.16 -6.81 -4.28
N SER A 79 11.97 -6.40 -5.53
CA SER A 79 13.02 -5.91 -6.41
C SER A 79 13.64 -4.62 -5.88
N LEU A 80 12.83 -3.73 -5.31
CA LEU A 80 13.31 -2.54 -4.59
C LEU A 80 14.20 -2.93 -3.40
N LEU A 81 13.74 -3.83 -2.52
CA LEU A 81 14.52 -4.28 -1.35
C LEU A 81 15.86 -4.92 -1.76
N LYS A 82 15.86 -5.68 -2.85
CA LYS A 82 17.08 -6.29 -3.42
C LYS A 82 18.09 -5.29 -3.97
N ARG A 83 17.72 -4.04 -4.20
CA ARG A 83 18.64 -2.98 -4.64
C ARG A 83 19.23 -2.17 -3.47
N LEU A 84 18.66 -2.29 -2.27
CA LEU A 84 19.12 -1.54 -1.10
C LEU A 84 20.45 -2.07 -0.57
N LYS A 85 21.27 -1.15 -0.03
CA LYS A 85 22.50 -1.47 0.70
C LYS A 85 22.15 -2.11 2.04
N GLU A 86 23.09 -2.87 2.61
CA GLU A 86 22.86 -3.59 3.86
C GLU A 86 22.45 -2.66 5.01
N ARG A 87 23.17 -1.55 5.22
CA ARG A 87 22.81 -0.54 6.25
C ARG A 87 21.39 0.00 6.08
N SER A 88 20.98 0.26 4.83
CA SER A 88 19.62 0.73 4.53
C SER A 88 18.56 -0.33 4.84
N LEU A 89 18.87 -1.61 4.62
CA LEU A 89 17.98 -2.71 4.98
C LEU A 89 17.91 -2.90 6.49
N ASP A 90 19.01 -2.76 7.22
CA ASP A 90 19.06 -2.79 8.68
C ASP A 90 18.16 -1.67 9.25
N SER A 91 18.35 -0.41 8.85
CA SER A 91 17.52 0.72 9.32
C SER A 91 16.04 0.58 8.96
N LEU A 92 15.73 0.08 7.75
CA LEU A 92 14.34 -0.17 7.37
C LEU A 92 13.72 -1.29 8.21
N LEU A 93 14.48 -2.34 8.51
CA LEU A 93 14.02 -3.46 9.32
C LEU A 93 13.68 -3.01 10.74
N GLU A 94 14.55 -2.22 11.37
CA GLU A 94 14.29 -1.64 12.70
C GLU A 94 13.02 -0.79 12.71
N ALA A 95 12.84 0.08 11.70
CA ALA A 95 11.63 0.90 11.56
C ALA A 95 10.35 0.03 11.46
N VAL A 96 10.41 -1.01 10.64
CA VAL A 96 9.27 -1.92 10.39
C VAL A 96 8.95 -2.80 11.58
N GLU A 97 9.95 -3.40 12.22
CA GLU A 97 9.75 -4.29 13.37
C GLU A 97 9.31 -3.51 14.62
N SER A 98 9.82 -2.28 14.82
CA SER A 98 9.38 -1.42 15.93
C SER A 98 8.02 -0.76 15.70
N ARG A 99 7.47 -0.86 14.49
CA ARG A 99 6.23 -0.16 14.08
C ARG A 99 6.28 1.35 14.32
N GLY A 100 7.45 1.95 14.19
CA GLY A 100 7.68 3.37 14.49
C GLY A 100 7.75 3.70 15.99
N GLY A 101 7.80 2.70 16.87
CA GLY A 101 8.01 2.89 18.31
C GLY A 101 9.43 3.29 18.68
N MET A 102 10.39 3.15 17.75
CA MET A 102 11.78 3.59 17.91
C MET A 102 12.16 4.54 16.77
N PRO A 103 12.97 5.59 17.05
CA PRO A 103 13.48 6.47 16.00
C PRO A 103 14.33 5.65 15.01
N SER A 104 14.13 5.90 13.72
CA SER A 104 14.84 5.21 12.65
C SER A 104 15.36 6.19 11.60
N GLY A 105 16.44 5.81 10.92
CA GLY A 105 17.08 6.65 9.90
C GLY A 105 16.30 6.73 8.59
N CYS A 106 16.63 7.74 7.78
CA CYS A 106 16.10 7.86 6.42
C CYS A 106 16.66 6.76 5.52
N VAL A 107 15.82 6.21 4.66
CA VAL A 107 16.22 5.26 3.62
C VAL A 107 16.08 5.95 2.27
N LEU A 108 17.12 6.68 1.87
CA LEU A 108 17.12 7.42 0.61
C LEU A 108 17.41 6.50 -0.57
N VAL A 109 16.55 6.57 -1.58
CA VAL A 109 16.71 5.92 -2.87
C VAL A 109 16.57 6.92 -4.00
N ALA A 110 17.18 6.64 -5.16
CA ALA A 110 16.91 7.41 -6.36
C ALA A 110 15.41 7.40 -6.66
N ARG A 111 14.88 8.53 -7.15
CA ARG A 111 13.50 8.63 -7.62
C ARG A 111 13.34 7.92 -8.96
N THR A 112 13.38 6.59 -8.89
CA THR A 112 12.99 5.72 -9.99
C THR A 112 11.53 5.38 -9.81
N GLU A 113 10.70 5.79 -10.76
CA GLU A 113 9.31 5.37 -10.83
C GLU A 113 9.24 3.95 -11.38
N VAL A 114 8.64 3.05 -10.61
CA VAL A 114 8.32 1.70 -11.04
C VAL A 114 6.83 1.63 -11.30
N ARG A 115 6.38 0.74 -12.18
CA ARG A 115 4.95 0.65 -12.52
C ARG A 115 4.24 -0.33 -11.58
N LEU A 116 3.05 0.05 -11.14
CA LEU A 116 2.11 -0.79 -10.38
C LEU A 116 0.72 -0.57 -10.95
N GLY A 117 0.05 -1.62 -11.45
CA GLY A 117 -1.25 -1.48 -12.11
C GLY A 117 -1.19 -0.57 -13.35
N GLY A 118 -0.02 -0.48 -13.99
CA GLY A 118 0.22 0.40 -15.12
C GLY A 118 0.52 1.87 -14.77
N GLN A 119 0.39 2.28 -13.51
CA GLN A 119 0.66 3.65 -13.03
C GLN A 119 2.05 3.79 -12.41
N ALA A 120 2.62 4.99 -12.46
CA ALA A 120 3.88 5.30 -11.79
C ALA A 120 3.72 5.22 -10.27
N ALA A 121 4.56 4.43 -9.62
CA ALA A 121 4.54 4.20 -8.19
C ALA A 121 5.93 4.49 -7.61
N PRO A 122 6.08 5.57 -6.82
CA PRO A 122 7.36 5.88 -6.19
C PRO A 122 7.67 4.90 -5.04
N PRO A 123 8.95 4.76 -4.65
CA PRO A 123 9.37 3.79 -3.63
C PRO A 123 8.66 3.89 -2.27
N HIS A 124 8.34 5.12 -1.81
CA HIS A 124 7.65 5.34 -0.54
C HIS A 124 6.19 4.89 -0.59
N LEU A 125 5.52 5.00 -1.74
CA LEU A 125 4.16 4.48 -1.95
C LEU A 125 4.14 2.95 -1.81
N LEU A 126 5.12 2.27 -2.42
CA LEU A 126 5.21 0.80 -2.36
C LEU A 126 5.44 0.28 -0.95
N LEU A 127 6.40 0.88 -0.24
CA LEU A 127 6.71 0.47 1.14
C LEU A 127 5.59 0.88 2.10
N GLY A 128 4.94 2.03 1.89
CA GLY A 128 3.75 2.46 2.62
C GLY A 128 2.60 1.46 2.47
N LYS A 129 2.24 1.11 1.22
CA LYS A 129 1.20 0.13 0.89
C LYS A 129 1.44 -1.20 1.60
N LEU A 130 2.67 -1.68 1.53
CA LEU A 130 3.03 -3.01 2.00
C LEU A 130 3.15 -3.14 3.52
N PHE A 131 3.71 -2.13 4.19
CA PHE A 131 4.06 -2.22 5.61
C PHE A 131 3.09 -1.48 6.54
N ARG A 132 2.34 -0.50 6.06
CA ARG A 132 1.47 0.33 6.92
C ARG A 132 0.03 0.38 6.44
N TRP A 133 -0.21 0.77 5.19
CA TRP A 133 -1.52 1.19 4.66
C TRP A 133 -1.90 0.43 3.38
N PRO A 134 -2.49 -0.77 3.46
CA PRO A 134 -2.77 -1.61 2.28
C PRO A 134 -3.71 -0.95 1.26
N ASP A 135 -4.54 -0.02 1.72
CA ASP A 135 -5.54 0.71 0.95
C ASP A 135 -5.02 2.02 0.34
N LEU A 136 -3.81 2.45 0.68
CA LEU A 136 -3.16 3.65 0.14
C LEU A 136 -3.11 3.56 -1.39
N GLN A 137 -3.57 4.55 -2.15
CA GLN A 137 -3.61 4.51 -3.63
C GLN A 137 -2.58 5.43 -4.26
N HIS A 138 -2.46 6.65 -3.76
CA HIS A 138 -1.71 7.72 -4.39
C HIS A 138 -0.56 8.23 -3.49
N PRO A 139 0.56 8.68 -4.07
CA PRO A 139 1.66 9.26 -3.29
C PRO A 139 1.25 10.58 -2.61
N ALA A 140 0.26 11.29 -3.15
CA ALA A 140 -0.28 12.53 -2.58
C ALA A 140 -1.00 12.31 -1.24
N GLU A 141 -1.40 11.07 -0.92
CA GLU A 141 -1.94 10.72 0.40
C GLU A 141 -0.84 10.65 1.48
N LEU A 142 0.43 10.83 1.13
CA LEU A 142 1.54 10.76 2.07
C LEU A 142 2.24 12.10 2.22
N LYS A 143 2.43 12.53 3.47
CA LYS A 143 3.22 13.70 3.83
C LYS A 143 4.46 13.29 4.63
N PRO A 144 5.68 13.65 4.19
CA PRO A 144 6.88 13.43 4.98
C PRO A 144 6.79 14.10 6.35
N LEU A 145 7.32 13.46 7.38
CA LEU A 145 7.48 14.05 8.72
C LEU A 145 8.67 15.02 8.73
N CYS A 146 8.69 15.98 9.66
CA CYS A 146 9.75 17.00 9.74
C CYS A 146 11.16 16.44 9.99
N GLU A 147 11.25 15.28 10.62
CA GLU A 147 12.51 14.53 10.83
C GLU A 147 13.03 13.80 9.58
N CYS A 148 12.22 13.75 8.51
CA CYS A 148 12.59 13.12 7.26
C CYS A 148 13.41 14.06 6.38
N GLN A 149 14.48 13.56 5.76
CA GLN A 149 15.28 14.32 4.79
C GLN A 149 14.52 14.66 3.50
N SER A 150 13.40 14.00 3.23
CA SER A 150 12.50 14.37 2.12
C SER A 150 11.48 15.44 2.51
N PHE A 151 11.48 15.90 3.76
CA PHE A 151 10.62 17.01 4.19
C PHE A 151 10.98 18.30 3.47
N GLY A 152 9.98 18.95 2.86
CA GLY A 152 10.18 20.17 2.09
C GLY A 152 10.90 19.99 0.74
N VAL A 153 11.25 18.75 0.35
CA VAL A 153 11.98 18.45 -0.89
C VAL A 153 11.04 17.74 -1.88
N ALA A 154 10.17 18.51 -2.54
CA ALA A 154 9.17 17.95 -3.46
C ALA A 154 9.79 17.28 -4.70
N ASP A 155 10.88 17.84 -5.27
CA ASP A 155 11.43 17.47 -6.60
C ASP A 155 12.92 17.07 -6.60
N GLY A 156 13.48 16.64 -5.47
CA GLY A 156 14.86 16.16 -5.38
C GLY A 156 15.16 14.87 -6.18
N PRO A 157 16.43 14.55 -6.45
CA PRO A 157 16.81 13.32 -7.16
C PRO A 157 16.61 12.03 -6.33
N THR A 158 16.43 12.18 -5.02
CA THR A 158 16.24 11.08 -4.08
C THR A 158 14.96 11.25 -3.27
N VAL A 159 14.44 10.14 -2.75
CA VAL A 159 13.27 10.12 -1.87
C VAL A 159 13.50 9.12 -0.75
N CYS A 160 13.10 9.46 0.46
CA CYS A 160 13.05 8.52 1.56
C CYS A 160 11.94 7.52 1.29
N CYS A 161 12.21 6.22 1.41
CA CYS A 161 11.20 5.17 1.30
C CYS A 161 10.84 4.53 2.65
N ASN A 162 11.39 5.01 3.78
CA ASN A 162 11.00 4.52 5.10
C ASN A 162 9.51 4.87 5.35
N PRO A 163 8.59 3.88 5.48
CA PRO A 163 7.18 4.17 5.59
C PRO A 163 6.83 4.90 6.89
N TYR A 164 7.66 4.83 7.94
CA TYR A 164 7.45 5.52 9.22
C TYR A 164 7.92 6.98 9.21
N HIS A 165 8.53 7.44 8.13
CA HIS A 165 8.86 8.86 7.90
C HIS A 165 7.78 9.63 7.17
N PHE A 166 6.59 9.03 7.02
CA PHE A 166 5.43 9.64 6.42
C PHE A 166 4.24 9.55 7.36
N SER A 167 3.36 10.54 7.28
CA SER A 167 2.00 10.50 7.79
C SER A 167 1.04 10.34 6.61
N ARG A 168 -0.08 9.65 6.84
CA ARG A 168 -1.16 9.59 5.86
C ARG A 168 -2.03 10.82 6.03
N LEU A 169 -2.34 11.48 4.92
CA LEU A 169 -3.32 12.54 4.83
C LEU A 169 -4.69 11.87 4.63
N CYS A 170 -5.65 12.22 5.49
CA CYS A 170 -7.05 11.80 5.37
C CYS A 170 -7.79 12.71 4.39
#